data_AF-A0A416VZD1-F1
#
_entry.id   AF-A0A416VZD1-F1
#
_cell.length_a   1.000
_cell.length_b   1.000
_cell.length_c   1.000
_cell.angle_alpha   90.00
_cell.angle_beta   90.00
_cell.angle_gamma   90.00
#
_symmetry.space_group_name_H-M   'P 1'
#
loop_
_entity.id
_entity.type
_entity.pdbx_description
1 polymer ?
#
loop_
_entity_poly.entity_id
_entity_poly.type
_entity_poly.pdbx_seq_one_letter_code
_entity_poly.pdbx_strand_id
1 'polypeptide(L)'
;MNNKDEFLYYYKTVIINNIYRKLYFYNWSLRQLSEEAGLPYETIKKLTGGKINNPSIYNLIKISEAFQCSVDELISDTASVQNNSPSLSNRCFSFLSELCDLEDHLLEHNQKFDTDYIAIVNAHGFYSRGFSCTNLSSDIYNFAKYRKKYGDLDILGITIYDSSPDRLFYKDELILICKDRYPFYGDCGIFMYKDKIYIRRYVPDRYFCLEALRGFDKPLILKHIDECLFLGRIIGIIKK
;
A
#
# COMPACT_ATOMS: atom_id res chain seq x y z
N MET A 1 -0.87 -31.88 20.41
CA MET A 1 -1.03 -30.58 21.09
C MET A 1 -2.40 -30.02 20.74
N ASN A 2 -3.03 -29.29 21.64
CA ASN A 2 -4.40 -28.81 21.44
C ASN A 2 -4.37 -27.64 20.44
N ASN A 3 -5.24 -27.64 19.44
CA ASN A 3 -5.24 -26.68 18.32
C ASN A 3 -5.18 -25.21 18.82
N LYS A 4 -5.79 -24.92 19.99
CA LYS A 4 -5.76 -23.61 20.67
C LYS A 4 -4.36 -23.11 21.06
N ASP A 5 -3.48 -23.99 21.52
CA ASP A 5 -2.15 -23.60 22.01
C ASP A 5 -1.22 -23.23 20.84
N GLU A 6 -1.39 -23.90 19.70
CA GLU A 6 -0.70 -23.57 18.44
C GLU A 6 -1.18 -22.24 17.88
N PHE A 7 -2.48 -21.97 17.87
CA PHE A 7 -3.02 -20.66 17.47
C PHE A 7 -2.50 -19.53 18.36
N LEU A 8 -2.48 -19.71 19.69
CA LEU A 8 -2.01 -18.69 20.62
C LEU A 8 -0.51 -18.40 20.42
N TYR A 9 0.29 -19.43 20.16
CA TYR A 9 1.71 -19.29 19.86
C TYR A 9 1.97 -18.57 18.54
N TYR A 10 1.17 -18.86 17.51
CA TYR A 10 1.24 -18.20 16.21
C TYR A 10 0.93 -16.70 16.31
N TYR A 11 -0.23 -16.32 16.87
CA TYR A 11 -0.61 -14.91 17.04
C TYR A 11 0.40 -14.10 17.83
N LYS A 12 0.95 -14.71 18.89
CA LYS A 12 2.01 -14.09 19.69
C LYS A 12 3.25 -13.78 18.85
N THR A 13 3.68 -14.70 18.01
CA THR A 13 4.87 -14.54 17.17
C THR A 13 4.66 -13.43 16.13
N VAL A 14 3.46 -13.39 15.54
CA VAL A 14 3.06 -12.36 14.58
C VAL A 14 3.13 -10.96 15.19
N ILE A 15 2.50 -10.75 16.35
CA ILE A 15 2.47 -9.45 17.04
C ILE A 15 3.89 -8.97 17.34
N ILE A 16 4.76 -9.86 17.85
CA ILE A 16 6.14 -9.54 18.18
C ILE A 16 6.92 -9.11 16.92
N ASN A 17 6.79 -9.85 15.83
CA ASN A 17 7.46 -9.55 14.57
C ASN A 17 7.01 -8.20 14.00
N ASN A 18 5.71 -7.91 14.02
CA ASN A 18 5.16 -6.65 13.53
C ASN A 18 5.66 -5.45 14.35
N ILE A 19 5.71 -5.59 15.68
CA ILE A 19 6.27 -4.56 16.55
C ILE A 19 7.73 -4.29 16.20
N TYR A 20 8.58 -5.32 16.04
CA TYR A 20 9.99 -5.13 15.67
C TYR A 20 10.17 -4.51 14.28
N ARG A 21 9.31 -4.87 13.32
CA ARG A 21 9.31 -4.24 11.98
C ARG A 21 8.99 -2.75 12.06
N LYS A 22 7.96 -2.37 12.80
CA LYS A 22 7.58 -0.96 12.99
C LYS A 22 8.66 -0.20 13.77
N LEU A 23 9.25 -0.80 14.80
CA LEU A 23 10.41 -0.21 15.50
C LEU A 23 11.57 0.08 14.55
N TYR A 24 11.89 -0.86 13.65
CA TYR A 24 12.93 -0.65 12.64
C TYR A 24 12.57 0.48 11.67
N PHE A 25 11.34 0.50 11.15
CA PHE A 25 10.85 1.52 10.23
C PHE A 25 10.89 2.94 10.83
N TYR A 26 10.43 3.09 12.07
CA TYR A 26 10.47 4.37 12.78
C TYR A 26 11.84 4.68 13.41
N ASN A 27 12.81 3.78 13.31
CA ASN A 27 14.11 3.82 13.99
C ASN A 27 13.96 4.05 15.52
N TRP A 28 13.00 3.35 16.12
CA TRP A 28 12.68 3.44 17.54
C TRP A 28 13.33 2.32 18.35
N SER A 29 13.81 2.69 19.53
CA SER A 29 14.12 1.75 20.60
C SER A 29 12.86 1.31 21.35
N LEU A 30 12.94 0.20 22.09
CA LEU A 30 11.86 -0.23 22.99
C LEU A 30 11.50 0.83 24.07
N ARG A 31 12.46 1.71 24.43
CA ARG A 31 12.21 2.82 25.35
C ARG A 31 11.36 3.90 24.70
N GLN A 32 11.67 4.28 23.47
CA GLN A 32 10.87 5.25 22.72
C GLN A 32 9.45 4.73 22.47
N LEU A 33 9.27 3.46 22.12
CA LEU A 33 7.93 2.87 22.02
C LEU A 33 7.17 2.92 23.34
N SER A 34 7.86 2.72 24.47
CA SER A 34 7.25 2.82 25.80
C SER A 34 6.77 4.24 26.11
N GLU A 35 7.57 5.24 25.75
CA GLU A 35 7.25 6.66 25.91
C GLU A 35 6.07 7.07 25.01
N GLU A 36 6.15 6.75 23.72
CA GLU A 36 5.11 7.10 22.71
C GLU A 36 3.78 6.38 22.96
N ALA A 37 3.82 5.10 23.37
CA ALA A 37 2.60 4.34 23.70
C ALA A 37 2.04 4.67 25.09
N GLY A 38 2.77 5.42 25.92
CA GLY A 38 2.40 5.64 27.32
C GLY A 38 2.29 4.34 28.13
N LEU A 39 3.08 3.32 27.77
CA LEU A 39 3.08 2.01 28.43
C LEU A 39 4.39 1.82 29.21
N PRO A 40 4.39 1.15 30.38
CA PRO A 40 5.63 0.89 31.11
C PRO A 40 6.64 0.09 30.28
N TYR A 41 7.92 0.46 30.36
CA TYR A 41 8.99 -0.21 29.61
C TYR A 41 9.04 -1.71 29.86
N GLU A 42 8.83 -2.13 31.12
CA GLU A 42 8.78 -3.55 31.49
C GLU A 42 7.60 -4.30 30.85
N THR A 43 6.49 -3.61 30.56
CA THR A 43 5.35 -4.18 29.81
C THR A 43 5.73 -4.43 28.36
N ILE A 44 6.32 -3.44 27.69
CA ILE A 44 6.81 -3.57 26.31
C ILE A 44 7.87 -4.67 26.20
N LYS A 45 8.85 -4.68 27.12
CA LYS A 45 9.93 -5.67 27.15
C LYS A 45 9.43 -7.09 27.38
N LYS A 46 8.44 -7.29 28.26
CA LYS A 46 7.81 -8.61 28.47
C LYS A 46 6.97 -9.05 27.28
N LEU A 47 6.32 -8.10 26.60
CA LEU A 47 5.56 -8.37 25.38
C LEU A 47 6.47 -8.81 24.23
N THR A 48 7.48 -8.01 23.89
CA THR A 48 8.41 -8.27 22.79
C THR A 48 9.39 -9.41 23.10
N GLY A 49 9.67 -9.66 24.39
CA GLY A 49 10.42 -10.83 24.85
C GLY A 49 9.59 -12.11 24.94
N GLY A 50 8.33 -12.10 24.49
CA GLY A 50 7.48 -13.30 24.45
C GLY A 50 7.13 -13.87 25.82
N LYS A 51 7.19 -13.08 26.90
CA LYS A 51 6.77 -13.51 28.25
C LYS A 51 5.28 -13.30 28.49
N ILE A 52 4.63 -12.46 27.68
CA ILE A 52 3.18 -12.28 27.67
C ILE A 52 2.59 -13.16 26.57
N ASN A 53 1.76 -14.14 26.96
CA ASN A 53 1.14 -15.07 26.01
C ASN A 53 -0.10 -14.50 25.34
N ASN A 54 -0.76 -13.53 25.98
CA ASN A 54 -1.94 -12.86 25.43
C ASN A 54 -1.89 -11.37 25.82
N PRO A 55 -1.40 -10.48 24.94
CA PRO A 55 -1.47 -9.04 25.20
C PRO A 55 -2.92 -8.59 25.36
N SER A 56 -3.17 -7.71 26.32
CA SER A 56 -4.49 -7.09 26.45
C SER A 56 -4.78 -6.22 25.21
N ILE A 57 -6.05 -6.18 24.80
CA ILE A 57 -6.51 -5.29 23.71
C ILE A 57 -6.12 -3.83 24.00
N TYR A 58 -6.17 -3.40 25.26
CA TYR A 58 -5.72 -2.09 25.70
C TYR A 58 -4.25 -1.80 25.32
N ASN A 59 -3.34 -2.76 25.56
CA ASN A 59 -1.94 -2.60 25.20
C ASN A 59 -1.75 -2.56 23.67
N LEU A 60 -2.50 -3.37 22.93
CA LEU A 60 -2.45 -3.38 21.46
C LEU A 60 -2.94 -2.05 20.88
N ILE A 61 -4.02 -1.48 21.42
CA ILE A 61 -4.53 -0.16 21.03
C ILE A 61 -3.45 0.91 21.25
N LYS A 62 -2.86 0.96 22.45
CA LYS A 62 -1.82 1.96 22.77
C LYS A 62 -0.59 1.85 21.87
N ILE A 63 -0.15 0.63 21.55
CA ILE A 63 0.96 0.39 20.63
C ILE A 63 0.57 0.79 19.19
N SER A 64 -0.68 0.52 18.78
CA SER A 64 -1.17 0.88 17.44
C SER A 64 -1.29 2.40 17.28
N GLU A 65 -1.75 3.10 18.32
CA GLU A 65 -1.80 4.58 18.37
C GLU A 65 -0.40 5.17 18.24
N ALA A 66 0.58 4.64 18.98
CA ALA A 66 1.98 5.09 18.91
C ALA A 66 2.56 4.95 17.50
N PHE A 67 2.29 3.83 16.82
CA PHE A 67 2.75 3.60 15.45
C PHE A 67 1.85 4.22 14.37
N GLN A 68 0.78 4.91 14.76
CA GLN A 68 -0.24 5.45 13.86
C GLN A 68 -0.81 4.39 12.89
N CYS A 69 -0.98 3.17 13.38
CA CYS A 69 -1.53 2.05 12.60
C CYS A 69 -2.79 1.49 13.24
N SER A 70 -3.50 0.64 12.52
CA SER A 70 -4.63 -0.10 13.09
C SER A 70 -4.16 -1.22 14.03
N VAL A 71 -5.03 -1.64 14.94
CA VAL A 71 -4.79 -2.83 15.77
C VAL A 71 -4.68 -4.08 14.89
N ASP A 72 -5.45 -4.15 13.80
CA ASP A 72 -5.40 -5.27 12.84
C ASP A 72 -4.02 -5.39 12.19
N GLU A 73 -3.33 -4.30 11.88
CA GLU A 73 -1.95 -4.34 11.34
C GLU A 73 -0.93 -4.95 12.31
N LEU A 74 -1.17 -4.83 13.63
CA LEU A 74 -0.29 -5.44 14.63
C LEU A 74 -0.55 -6.93 14.79
N ILE A 75 -1.78 -7.38 14.58
CA ILE A 75 -2.19 -8.78 14.83
C ILE A 75 -2.13 -9.61 13.55
N SER A 76 -2.19 -8.97 12.38
CA SER A 76 -2.15 -9.63 11.07
C SER A 76 -0.73 -10.10 10.75
N ASP A 77 -0.61 -11.31 10.23
CA ASP A 77 0.70 -11.87 9.89
C ASP A 77 1.29 -11.15 8.67
N THR A 78 2.08 -10.10 8.93
CA THR A 78 2.82 -9.46 7.83
C THR A 78 3.98 -10.36 7.37
N ALA A 79 4.29 -11.48 8.04
CA ALA A 79 5.28 -12.46 7.59
C ALA A 79 4.69 -13.56 6.67
N SER A 80 3.36 -13.70 6.59
CA SER A 80 2.72 -14.32 5.43
C SER A 80 2.78 -13.44 4.16
N VAL A 81 3.39 -12.26 4.22
CA VAL A 81 3.81 -11.52 3.01
C VAL A 81 5.04 -12.17 2.35
N GLN A 82 5.75 -13.11 3.00
CA GLN A 82 6.90 -13.81 2.39
C GLN A 82 6.79 -15.33 2.32
N ASN A 83 5.85 -15.96 3.03
CA ASN A 83 5.54 -17.38 2.83
C ASN A 83 4.03 -17.52 2.63
N ASN A 84 3.63 -17.48 1.35
CA ASN A 84 2.27 -17.41 0.83
C ASN A 84 1.55 -16.06 1.03
N SER A 85 2.03 -15.00 0.39
CA SER A 85 1.12 -14.02 -0.21
C SER A 85 0.70 -14.59 -1.57
N PRO A 86 -0.49 -15.18 -1.74
CA PRO A 86 -0.86 -15.82 -3.00
C PRO A 86 -1.18 -14.80 -4.11
N SER A 87 -0.81 -13.54 -3.96
CA SER A 87 -1.38 -12.45 -4.74
C SER A 87 -0.40 -11.45 -5.34
N LEU A 88 0.92 -11.54 -5.21
CA LEU A 88 1.81 -10.70 -6.01
C LEU A 88 2.91 -11.54 -6.65
N SER A 89 3.07 -11.41 -7.96
CA SER A 89 4.13 -12.12 -8.70
C SER A 89 5.51 -11.54 -8.37
N ASN A 90 6.57 -12.34 -8.54
CA ASN A 90 7.95 -11.84 -8.43
C ASN A 90 8.20 -10.65 -9.37
N ARG A 91 7.56 -10.62 -10.55
CA ARG A 91 7.68 -9.49 -11.48
C ARG A 91 7.08 -8.22 -10.91
N CYS A 92 5.93 -8.31 -10.23
CA CYS A 92 5.34 -7.14 -9.59
C CYS A 92 6.24 -6.60 -8.47
N PHE A 93 6.90 -7.47 -7.68
CA PHE A 93 7.88 -7.04 -6.70
C PHE A 93 9.09 -6.34 -7.33
N SER A 94 9.65 -6.91 -8.41
CA SER A 94 10.76 -6.26 -9.12
C SER A 94 10.37 -4.88 -9.65
N PHE A 95 9.19 -4.76 -10.25
CA PHE A 95 8.69 -3.48 -10.74
C PHE A 95 8.47 -2.44 -9.62
N LEU A 96 7.96 -2.86 -8.47
CA LEU A 96 7.81 -1.97 -7.31
C LEU A 96 9.17 -1.49 -6.80
N SER A 97 10.17 -2.37 -6.75
CA SER A 97 11.54 -1.98 -6.39
C SER A 97 12.10 -0.96 -7.38
N GLU A 98 11.97 -1.22 -8.69
CA GLU A 98 12.38 -0.30 -9.76
C GLU A 98 11.71 1.08 -9.61
N LEU A 99 10.44 1.11 -9.18
CA LEU A 99 9.68 2.34 -8.97
C LEU A 99 10.14 3.10 -7.73
N CYS A 100 10.37 2.42 -6.61
CA CYS A 100 10.93 3.04 -5.40
C CYS A 100 12.30 3.66 -5.68
N ASP A 101 13.19 2.91 -6.34
CA ASP A 101 14.54 3.39 -6.68
C ASP A 101 14.48 4.66 -7.55
N LEU A 102 13.52 4.73 -8.48
CA LEU A 102 13.28 5.92 -9.30
C LEU A 102 12.76 7.10 -8.47
N GLU A 103 11.80 6.86 -7.57
CA GLU A 103 11.24 7.91 -6.70
C GLU A 103 12.31 8.50 -5.78
N ASP A 104 13.17 7.67 -5.20
CA ASP A 104 14.30 8.11 -4.36
C ASP A 104 15.29 8.97 -5.17
N HIS A 105 15.66 8.52 -6.37
CA HIS A 105 16.53 9.31 -7.26
C HIS A 105 15.89 10.66 -7.65
N LEU A 106 14.58 10.67 -7.92
CA LEU A 106 13.87 11.90 -8.23
C LEU A 106 13.79 12.86 -7.05
N LEU A 107 13.62 12.35 -5.82
CA LEU A 107 13.63 13.16 -4.61
C LEU A 107 14.97 13.90 -4.47
N GLU A 108 16.09 13.18 -4.60
CA GLU A 108 17.44 13.78 -4.56
C GLU A 108 17.66 14.80 -5.69
N HIS A 109 17.26 14.45 -6.91
CA HIS A 109 17.40 15.32 -8.08
C HIS A 109 16.59 16.61 -7.91
N ASN A 110 15.34 16.51 -7.48
CA ASN A 110 14.45 17.65 -7.28
C ASN A 110 15.00 18.62 -6.24
N GLN A 111 15.51 18.10 -5.13
CA GLN A 111 16.16 18.92 -4.08
C GLN A 111 17.41 19.62 -4.59
N LYS A 112 18.25 18.92 -5.36
CA LYS A 112 19.54 19.44 -5.83
C LYS A 112 19.40 20.52 -6.92
N PHE A 113 18.44 20.36 -7.82
CA PHE A 113 18.31 21.21 -9.00
C PHE A 113 17.11 22.16 -8.94
N ASP A 114 16.40 22.22 -7.81
CA ASP A 114 15.15 22.99 -7.64
C ASP A 114 14.16 22.68 -8.77
N THR A 115 13.96 21.38 -9.01
CA THR A 115 13.05 20.86 -10.03
C THR A 115 11.92 20.08 -9.38
N ASP A 116 10.91 19.74 -10.18
CA ASP A 116 9.71 19.11 -9.67
C ASP A 116 9.24 17.97 -10.59
N TYR A 117 10.03 16.91 -10.62
CA TYR A 117 9.73 15.70 -11.39
C TYR A 117 9.05 14.65 -10.51
N ILE A 118 8.03 13.99 -11.06
CA ILE A 118 7.40 12.82 -10.45
C ILE A 118 7.63 11.58 -11.31
N ALA A 119 7.62 10.42 -10.67
CA ALA A 119 7.60 9.15 -11.38
C ALA A 119 6.24 8.97 -12.08
N ILE A 120 6.27 8.37 -13.27
CA ILE A 120 5.07 7.96 -13.99
C ILE A 120 5.17 6.48 -14.37
N VAL A 121 4.07 5.76 -14.25
CA VAL A 121 3.91 4.38 -14.72
C VAL A 121 3.22 4.40 -16.07
N ASN A 122 3.85 3.81 -17.08
CA ASN A 122 3.27 3.58 -18.39
C ASN A 122 2.70 2.16 -18.43
N ALA A 123 1.37 2.05 -18.45
CA ALA A 123 0.67 0.77 -18.44
C ALA A 123 0.13 0.42 -19.83
N HIS A 124 0.63 -0.66 -20.42
CA HIS A 124 0.20 -1.13 -21.75
C HIS A 124 -0.74 -2.33 -21.64
N GLY A 125 -1.95 -2.20 -22.18
CA GLY A 125 -2.92 -3.30 -22.20
C GLY A 125 -4.36 -2.85 -22.20
N PHE A 126 -5.25 -3.80 -21.92
CA PHE A 126 -6.69 -3.56 -21.89
C PHE A 126 -7.15 -3.26 -20.46
N TYR A 127 -7.77 -2.09 -20.25
CA TYR A 127 -8.33 -1.67 -18.97
C TYR A 127 -9.22 -2.77 -18.35
N SER A 128 -10.06 -3.39 -19.18
CA SER A 128 -11.04 -4.39 -18.76
C SER A 128 -10.44 -5.63 -18.09
N ARG A 129 -9.19 -5.95 -18.44
CA ARG A 129 -8.50 -7.18 -17.99
C ARG A 129 -7.45 -6.94 -16.92
N GLY A 130 -7.24 -5.68 -16.52
CA GLY A 130 -6.08 -5.26 -15.75
C GLY A 130 -4.78 -5.30 -16.58
N PHE A 131 -3.82 -4.47 -16.18
CA PHE A 131 -2.53 -4.32 -16.85
C PHE A 131 -1.50 -5.26 -16.24
N SER A 132 -0.89 -6.11 -17.06
CA SER A 132 0.15 -7.04 -16.59
C SER A 132 1.39 -6.28 -16.08
N CYS A 133 1.98 -6.71 -14.97
CA CYS A 133 3.25 -6.15 -14.46
C CYS A 133 4.42 -6.29 -15.47
N THR A 134 4.32 -7.23 -16.40
CA THR A 134 5.28 -7.38 -17.52
C THR A 134 5.22 -6.25 -18.54
N ASN A 135 4.10 -5.54 -18.61
CA ASN A 135 3.80 -4.52 -19.62
C ASN A 135 3.82 -3.10 -19.02
N LEU A 136 4.49 -2.96 -17.87
CA LEU A 136 4.69 -1.69 -17.20
C LEU A 136 6.10 -1.21 -17.46
N SER A 137 6.22 0.10 -17.69
CA SER A 137 7.51 0.80 -17.63
C SER A 137 7.37 2.04 -16.76
N SER A 138 8.47 2.49 -16.20
CA SER A 138 8.55 3.76 -15.48
C SER A 138 9.16 4.83 -16.38
N ASP A 139 8.77 6.07 -16.16
CA ASP A 139 9.28 7.26 -16.82
C ASP A 139 9.11 8.45 -15.85
N ILE A 140 9.46 9.66 -16.25
CA ILE A 140 9.41 10.86 -15.41
C ILE A 140 8.54 11.95 -16.05
N TYR A 141 7.95 12.82 -15.23
CA TYR A 141 7.16 13.95 -15.72
C TYR A 141 7.41 15.21 -14.90
N ASN A 142 7.63 16.34 -15.58
CA ASN A 142 7.76 17.64 -14.93
C ASN A 142 6.40 18.12 -14.43
N PHE A 143 6.24 18.11 -13.11
CA PHE A 143 5.03 18.42 -12.39
C PHE A 143 4.96 19.86 -11.84
N ALA A 144 5.99 20.68 -12.06
CA ALA A 144 6.11 22.03 -11.50
C ALA A 144 4.86 22.90 -11.69
N LYS A 145 4.24 22.82 -12.88
CA LYS A 145 3.02 23.58 -13.23
C LYS A 145 1.83 23.25 -12.31
N TYR A 146 1.79 22.04 -11.75
CA TYR A 146 0.65 21.53 -11.00
C TYR A 146 0.87 21.57 -9.48
N ARG A 147 2.10 21.83 -9.03
CA ARG A 147 2.46 21.88 -7.61
C ARG A 147 1.68 22.93 -6.83
N LYS A 148 1.36 24.08 -7.45
CA LYS A 148 0.46 25.09 -6.84
C LYS A 148 -0.93 24.55 -6.50
N LYS A 149 -1.44 23.58 -7.26
CA LYS A 149 -2.79 23.00 -7.05
C LYS A 149 -2.75 21.84 -6.06
N TYR A 150 -1.73 20.97 -6.15
CA TYR A 150 -1.69 19.73 -5.38
C TYR A 150 -0.76 19.78 -4.16
N GLY A 151 0.04 20.84 -3.99
CA GLY A 151 0.94 21.03 -2.86
C GLY A 151 1.96 19.90 -2.73
N ASP A 152 2.32 19.60 -1.49
CA ASP A 152 3.35 18.61 -1.13
C ASP A 152 2.81 17.17 -1.06
N LEU A 153 1.68 16.90 -1.72
CA LEU A 153 1.16 15.54 -1.82
C LEU A 153 2.20 14.64 -2.51
N ASP A 154 2.35 13.43 -1.97
CA ASP A 154 3.13 12.37 -2.59
C ASP A 154 2.34 11.79 -3.77
N ILE A 155 2.81 12.09 -4.98
CA ILE A 155 2.09 11.87 -6.24
C ILE A 155 2.88 10.94 -7.14
N LEU A 156 2.20 9.89 -7.58
CA LEU A 156 2.61 9.02 -8.67
C LEU A 156 1.70 9.29 -9.88
N GLY A 157 2.28 9.39 -11.08
CA GLY A 157 1.51 9.44 -12.32
C GLY A 157 1.28 8.05 -12.91
N ILE A 158 0.18 7.86 -13.61
CA ILE A 158 0.01 6.70 -14.51
C ILE A 158 -0.53 7.16 -15.87
N THR A 159 0.07 6.66 -16.94
CA THR A 159 -0.39 6.83 -18.32
C THR A 159 -0.84 5.47 -18.83
N ILE A 160 -2.00 5.41 -19.48
CA ILE A 160 -2.60 4.16 -19.95
C ILE A 160 -2.60 4.13 -21.46
N TYR A 161 -2.06 3.04 -22.01
CA TYR A 161 -2.06 2.75 -23.43
C TYR A 161 -3.02 1.60 -23.70
N ASP A 162 -4.30 1.96 -23.82
CA ASP A 162 -5.38 1.04 -24.16
C ASP A 162 -5.87 1.31 -25.58
N SER A 163 -5.71 0.31 -26.45
CA SER A 163 -6.14 0.35 -27.85
C SER A 163 -7.60 -0.10 -28.05
N SER A 164 -8.32 -0.42 -26.97
CA SER A 164 -9.72 -0.80 -27.07
C SER A 164 -10.63 0.34 -27.56
N PRO A 165 -11.71 0.01 -28.29
CA PRO A 165 -12.67 1.00 -28.76
C PRO A 165 -13.39 1.70 -27.59
N ASP A 166 -13.64 0.98 -26.49
CA ASP A 166 -14.35 1.48 -25.31
C ASP A 166 -13.42 2.02 -24.21
N ARG A 167 -12.20 2.43 -24.58
CA ARG A 167 -11.19 2.90 -23.63
C ARG A 167 -11.74 4.02 -22.73
N LEU A 168 -11.39 3.92 -21.45
CA LEU A 168 -11.77 4.92 -20.45
C LEU A 168 -10.81 6.11 -20.40
N PHE A 169 -9.55 5.86 -20.74
CA PHE A 169 -8.46 6.82 -20.65
C PHE A 169 -7.76 6.94 -22.00
N TYR A 170 -7.30 8.15 -22.31
CA TYR A 170 -6.62 8.46 -23.55
C TYR A 170 -5.11 8.54 -23.35
N LYS A 171 -4.34 8.27 -24.42
CA LYS A 171 -2.86 8.25 -24.41
C LYS A 171 -2.24 9.54 -23.84
N ASP A 172 -2.89 10.67 -24.08
CA ASP A 172 -2.41 11.99 -23.67
C ASP A 172 -2.88 12.37 -22.25
N GLU A 173 -3.48 11.43 -21.51
CA GLU A 173 -3.95 11.66 -20.14
C GLU A 173 -2.97 11.07 -19.12
N LEU A 174 -2.56 11.93 -18.18
CA LEU A 174 -1.82 11.56 -16.98
C LEU A 174 -2.80 11.50 -15.80
N ILE A 175 -3.05 10.30 -15.29
CA ILE A 175 -3.87 10.09 -14.10
C ILE A 175 -2.96 10.25 -12.88
N LEU A 176 -3.40 11.06 -11.93
CA LEU A 176 -2.66 11.36 -10.71
C LEU A 176 -3.14 10.49 -9.56
N ILE A 177 -2.17 9.85 -8.91
CA ILE A 177 -2.38 8.95 -7.79
C ILE A 177 -1.73 9.57 -6.56
N CYS A 178 -2.47 9.67 -5.47
CA CYS A 178 -1.93 10.13 -4.19
C CYS A 178 -1.68 8.95 -3.26
N LYS A 179 -0.47 8.89 -2.71
CA LYS A 179 0.02 7.83 -1.81
C LYS A 179 -0.11 8.23 -0.32
N ASP A 180 -1.23 8.87 0.04
CA ASP A 180 -1.40 9.51 1.35
C ASP A 180 -2.06 8.63 2.41
N ARG A 181 -2.88 7.64 2.02
CA ARG A 181 -3.64 6.79 2.95
C ARG A 181 -4.20 5.54 2.28
N TYR A 182 -4.79 4.64 3.07
CA TYR A 182 -5.62 3.52 2.59
C TYR A 182 -6.94 3.98 1.94
N PRO A 183 -7.57 3.15 1.08
CA PRO A 183 -8.79 3.54 0.38
C PRO A 183 -10.01 3.56 1.30
N PHE A 184 -10.87 4.55 1.12
CA PHE A 184 -12.20 4.62 1.73
C PHE A 184 -13.29 4.21 0.75
N TYR A 185 -14.47 3.85 1.28
CA TYR A 185 -15.61 3.55 0.44
C TYR A 185 -15.93 4.71 -0.53
N GLY A 186 -16.06 4.38 -1.81
CA GLY A 186 -16.25 5.32 -2.91
C GLY A 186 -14.95 5.77 -3.57
N ASP A 187 -13.79 5.57 -2.95
CA ASP A 187 -12.52 5.98 -3.54
C ASP A 187 -12.25 5.19 -4.83
N CYS A 188 -11.84 5.90 -5.87
CA CYS A 188 -11.26 5.32 -7.06
C CYS A 188 -9.74 5.28 -6.85
N GLY A 189 -9.11 4.16 -7.16
CA GLY A 189 -7.67 4.01 -6.94
C GLY A 189 -7.07 2.89 -7.73
N ILE A 190 -5.78 2.66 -7.46
CA ILE A 190 -4.99 1.66 -8.15
C ILE A 190 -4.68 0.51 -7.20
N PHE A 191 -5.01 -0.69 -7.67
CA PHE A 191 -4.91 -1.92 -6.90
C PHE A 191 -4.06 -2.92 -7.67
N MET A 192 -2.99 -3.41 -7.06
CA MET A 192 -2.24 -4.54 -7.60
C MET A 192 -2.79 -5.84 -7.02
N TYR A 193 -3.16 -6.76 -7.91
CA TYR A 193 -3.67 -8.07 -7.54
C TYR A 193 -3.16 -9.12 -8.53
N LYS A 194 -2.52 -10.16 -7.99
CA LYS A 194 -1.75 -11.19 -8.68
C LYS A 194 -0.61 -10.60 -9.50
N ASP A 195 -0.69 -10.68 -10.81
CA ASP A 195 0.34 -10.18 -11.71
C ASP A 195 -0.11 -8.91 -12.45
N LYS A 196 -1.09 -8.20 -11.88
CA LYS A 196 -1.81 -7.16 -12.59
C LYS A 196 -2.14 -5.94 -11.75
N ILE A 197 -2.17 -4.80 -12.42
CA ILE A 197 -2.66 -3.53 -11.91
C ILE A 197 -4.09 -3.29 -12.41
N TYR A 198 -4.97 -2.92 -11.50
CA TYR A 198 -6.37 -2.59 -11.77
C TYR A 198 -6.68 -1.18 -11.30
N ILE A 199 -7.52 -0.50 -12.07
CA ILE A 199 -8.11 0.79 -11.68
C ILE A 199 -9.59 0.56 -11.40
N ARG A 200 -9.95 0.67 -10.13
CA ARG A 200 -11.26 0.27 -9.61
C ARG A 200 -11.76 1.25 -8.55
N ARG A 201 -13.06 1.19 -8.29
CA ARG A 201 -13.70 1.89 -7.16
C ARG A 201 -13.87 0.92 -6.00
N TYR A 202 -13.48 1.33 -4.81
CA TYR A 202 -13.77 0.56 -3.60
C TYR A 202 -15.21 0.80 -3.18
N VAL A 203 -16.00 -0.27 -3.02
CA VAL A 203 -17.45 -0.20 -2.75
C VAL A 203 -17.79 -0.94 -1.46
N PRO A 204 -18.72 -0.41 -0.63
CA PRO A 204 -19.15 -1.09 0.58
C PRO A 204 -19.92 -2.37 0.25
N ASP A 205 -19.37 -3.50 0.65
CA ASP A 205 -20.00 -4.81 0.54
C ASP A 205 -19.55 -5.70 1.73
N ARG A 206 -20.18 -6.87 1.91
CA ARG A 206 -19.79 -7.90 2.89
C ARG A 206 -18.35 -8.37 2.72
N TYR A 207 -17.80 -8.20 1.52
CA TYR A 207 -16.43 -8.51 1.12
C TYR A 207 -15.73 -7.25 0.62
N PHE A 208 -14.40 -7.29 0.49
CA PHE A 208 -13.67 -6.18 -0.09
C PHE A 208 -13.91 -6.17 -1.61
N CYS A 209 -14.82 -5.30 -2.06
CA CYS A 209 -15.31 -5.26 -3.43
C CYS A 209 -14.71 -4.09 -4.22
N LEU A 210 -14.11 -4.41 -5.36
CA LEU A 210 -13.50 -3.47 -6.29
C LEU A 210 -14.28 -3.47 -7.62
N GLU A 211 -15.11 -2.45 -7.81
CA GLU A 211 -15.93 -2.31 -9.00
C GLU A 211 -15.20 -1.62 -10.14
N ALA A 212 -15.54 -2.02 -11.37
CA ALA A 212 -15.08 -1.34 -12.56
C ALA A 212 -15.67 0.06 -12.66
N LEU A 213 -14.90 1.03 -13.16
CA LEU A 213 -15.36 2.42 -13.26
C LEU A 213 -16.50 2.59 -14.27
N ARG A 214 -16.54 1.71 -15.28
CA ARG A 214 -17.72 1.48 -16.12
C ARG A 214 -18.13 0.04 -15.90
N GLY A 215 -19.38 -0.21 -15.52
CA GLY A 215 -19.92 -1.52 -15.13
C GLY A 215 -19.92 -2.62 -16.19
N PHE A 216 -19.04 -2.55 -17.19
CA PHE A 216 -18.80 -3.58 -18.19
C PHE A 216 -17.87 -4.69 -17.70
N ASP A 217 -16.99 -4.42 -16.73
CA ASP A 217 -16.14 -5.48 -16.15
C ASP A 217 -16.73 -6.06 -14.87
N LYS A 218 -16.46 -7.34 -14.64
CA LYS A 218 -16.84 -8.01 -13.40
C LYS A 218 -16.12 -7.37 -12.20
N PRO A 219 -16.81 -7.18 -11.07
CA PRO A 219 -16.15 -6.72 -9.85
C PRO A 219 -15.12 -7.74 -9.38
N LEU A 220 -14.02 -7.23 -8.83
CA LEU A 220 -13.03 -8.02 -8.12
C LEU A 220 -13.48 -8.12 -6.65
N ILE A 221 -13.87 -9.32 -6.24
CA ILE A 221 -14.32 -9.60 -4.87
C ILE A 221 -13.18 -10.31 -4.15
N LEU A 222 -12.62 -9.64 -3.14
CA LEU A 222 -11.55 -10.15 -2.29
C LEU A 222 -12.12 -10.47 -0.91
N LYS A 223 -11.65 -11.55 -0.29
CA LYS A 223 -12.12 -11.91 1.07
C LYS A 223 -11.53 -10.95 2.09
N HIS A 224 -10.29 -10.52 1.87
CA HIS A 224 -9.55 -9.61 2.73
C HIS A 224 -8.84 -8.53 1.92
N ILE A 225 -8.60 -7.36 2.53
CA ILE A 225 -7.98 -6.19 1.88
C ILE A 225 -6.49 -6.43 1.55
N ASP A 226 -5.81 -7.24 2.36
CA ASP A 226 -4.40 -7.64 2.22
C ASP A 226 -4.14 -8.56 1.02
N GLU A 227 -5.20 -9.09 0.39
CA GLU A 227 -5.08 -9.81 -0.87
C GLU A 227 -4.62 -8.91 -2.02
N CYS A 228 -4.77 -7.59 -1.93
CA CYS A 228 -4.32 -6.65 -2.94
C CYS A 228 -3.47 -5.53 -2.33
N LEU A 229 -2.51 -5.03 -3.11
CA LEU A 229 -1.76 -3.84 -2.73
C LEU A 229 -2.48 -2.60 -3.27
N PHE A 230 -2.83 -1.68 -2.39
CA PHE A 230 -3.32 -0.37 -2.78
C PHE A 230 -2.14 0.58 -3.03
N LEU A 231 -1.99 1.04 -4.27
CA LEU A 231 -0.93 2.00 -4.62
C LEU A 231 -1.31 3.45 -4.35
N GLY A 232 -2.60 3.75 -4.21
CA GLY A 232 -3.07 5.10 -3.94
C GLY A 232 -4.36 5.46 -4.63
N ARG A 233 -4.93 6.59 -4.22
CA ARG A 233 -6.23 7.08 -4.71
C ARG A 233 -6.05 8.01 -5.90
N ILE A 234 -6.96 7.93 -6.85
CA ILE A 234 -7.00 8.83 -8.00
C ILE A 234 -7.51 10.20 -7.53
N ILE A 235 -6.69 11.24 -7.71
CA ILE A 235 -7.01 12.61 -7.28
C ILE A 235 -7.32 13.55 -8.45
N GLY A 236 -6.98 13.14 -9.67
CA GLY A 236 -7.22 13.95 -10.85
C GLY A 236 -6.66 13.34 -12.13
N ILE A 237 -7.01 13.97 -13.24
CA ILE A 237 -6.50 13.64 -14.57
C ILE A 237 -5.99 14.94 -15.21
N ILE A 238 -4.79 14.90 -15.77
CA ILE A 238 -4.16 15.98 -16.51
C ILE A 238 -4.07 15.58 -17.98
N LYS A 239 -4.30 16.50 -18.90
CA LYS A 239 -3.97 16.31 -20.32
C LYS A 239 -2.55 16.85 -20.58
N LYS A 240 -1.68 15.98 -21.10
CA LYS A 240 -0.30 16.28 -21.49
C LYS A 240 -0.26 17.24 -22.68
#